data_AF-A0A4U7FC05-F1
#
_entry.id   AF-A0A4U7FC05-F1
#
_cell.length_a   1.000
_cell.length_b   1.000
_cell.length_c   1.000
_cell.angle_alpha   90.00
_cell.angle_beta   90.00
_cell.angle_gamma   90.00
#
_symmetry.space_group_name_H-M   'P 1'
#
loop_
_entity.id
_entity.type
_entity.pdbx_description
1 polymer ?
#
loop_
_entity_poly.entity_id
_entity_poly.type
_entity_poly.pdbx_seq_one_letter_code
_entity_poly.pdbx_strand_id
1 'polypeptide(L)'
;MSGERSESNGDGDGDDGNPTDSLDAAGVDPVVPDAVADAADEEFPDDEEVRAFLREVAADVRGDSSESKQLSAILYRVSDLYDSDEQTSPEEIYLNVRHIMRIKAEGGLRR
;
A
#
# COMPACT_ATOMS: atom_id res chain seq x y z
N MET A 1 -47.76 -29.56 -4.90
CA MET A 1 -46.89 -28.86 -3.93
C MET A 1 -45.50 -29.42 -4.13
N SER A 2 -44.42 -28.72 -4.43
CA SER A 2 -44.07 -27.32 -4.72
C SER A 2 -42.73 -27.44 -5.48
N GLY A 3 -42.46 -26.68 -6.55
CA GLY A 3 -41.77 -25.37 -6.50
C GLY A 3 -40.39 -25.48 -5.83
N GLU A 4 -39.25 -25.06 -6.36
CA GLU A 4 -38.87 -24.17 -7.47
C GLU A 4 -37.38 -24.41 -7.79
N ARG A 5 -36.97 -24.03 -9.01
CA ARG A 5 -35.56 -23.78 -9.34
C ARG A 5 -35.05 -22.61 -8.51
N SER A 6 -33.78 -22.62 -8.13
CA SER A 6 -33.07 -21.36 -7.92
C SER A 6 -31.63 -21.49 -8.39
N GLU A 7 -31.44 -21.10 -9.64
CA GLU A 7 -30.19 -20.48 -10.10
C GLU A 7 -30.13 -19.12 -9.41
N SER A 8 -29.03 -18.80 -8.72
CA SER A 8 -28.64 -17.42 -8.51
C SER A 8 -27.13 -17.35 -8.50
N ASN A 9 -26.60 -16.93 -9.65
CA ASN A 9 -25.31 -16.25 -9.74
C ASN A 9 -25.24 -15.16 -8.66
N GLY A 10 -24.07 -15.07 -8.07
CA GLY A 10 -23.62 -13.95 -7.28
C GLY A 10 -22.11 -13.93 -7.39
N ASP A 11 -21.61 -13.75 -8.62
CA ASP A 11 -20.26 -13.26 -8.89
C ASP A 11 -20.16 -11.87 -8.24
N GLY A 12 -19.85 -11.87 -6.94
CA GLY A 12 -19.33 -10.73 -6.25
C GLY A 12 -17.86 -10.63 -6.61
N ASP A 13 -17.59 -10.07 -7.79
CA ASP A 13 -16.30 -9.52 -8.17
C ASP A 13 -16.06 -8.32 -7.24
N GLY A 14 -15.66 -8.64 -6.02
CA GLY A 14 -15.03 -7.71 -5.10
C GLY A 14 -13.65 -7.46 -5.66
N ASP A 15 -13.56 -6.47 -6.55
CA ASP A 15 -12.36 -5.69 -6.83
C ASP A 15 -11.93 -4.97 -5.53
N ASP A 16 -11.61 -5.76 -4.50
CA ASP A 16 -10.74 -5.34 -3.43
C ASP A 16 -9.35 -5.38 -4.06
N GLY A 17 -8.99 -4.28 -4.72
CA GLY A 17 -7.71 -4.03 -5.34
C GLY A 17 -6.60 -3.99 -4.29
N ASN A 18 -6.37 -5.12 -3.63
CA ASN A 18 -5.24 -5.39 -2.79
C ASN A 18 -4.02 -5.43 -3.71
N PRO A 19 -3.11 -4.44 -3.63
CA PRO A 19 -1.95 -4.37 -4.51
C PRO A 19 -0.97 -5.54 -4.31
N THR A 20 -1.21 -6.44 -3.34
CA THR A 20 -0.43 -7.68 -3.16
C THR A 20 -0.71 -8.72 -4.24
N ASP A 21 -1.90 -8.72 -4.85
CA ASP A 21 -2.31 -9.82 -5.74
C ASP A 21 -1.46 -9.90 -7.03
N SER A 22 -0.90 -8.77 -7.46
CA SER A 22 0.01 -8.73 -8.61
C SER A 22 1.38 -9.37 -8.35
N LEU A 23 1.81 -9.50 -7.08
CA LEU A 23 3.07 -10.16 -6.71
C LEU A 23 2.86 -11.65 -6.41
N ASP A 24 1.77 -11.97 -5.70
CA ASP A 24 1.36 -13.36 -5.42
C ASP A 24 1.05 -14.15 -6.70
N ALA A 25 0.37 -13.52 -7.68
CA ALA A 25 0.06 -14.15 -8.97
C ALA A 25 1.30 -14.55 -9.79
N ALA A 26 2.47 -13.93 -9.54
CA ALA A 26 3.72 -14.28 -10.20
C ALA A 26 4.47 -15.44 -9.52
N GLY A 27 3.98 -15.95 -8.38
CA GLY A 27 4.62 -17.03 -7.61
C GLY A 27 6.02 -16.67 -7.09
N VAL A 28 6.34 -15.37 -7.03
CA VAL A 28 7.58 -14.84 -6.48
C VAL A 28 7.26 -14.27 -5.11
N ASP A 29 7.61 -15.02 -4.07
CA ASP A 29 7.59 -14.52 -2.70
C ASP A 29 8.44 -13.24 -2.63
N PRO A 30 7.83 -12.05 -2.44
CA PRO A 30 8.60 -10.84 -2.39
C PRO A 30 9.45 -10.89 -1.13
N VAL A 31 10.76 -11.10 -1.30
CA VAL A 31 11.69 -11.05 -0.16
C VAL A 31 11.55 -9.72 0.56
N VAL A 32 10.85 -9.72 1.69
CA VAL A 32 10.76 -8.63 2.65
C VAL A 32 11.95 -8.80 3.60
N PRO A 33 12.80 -7.78 3.78
CA PRO A 33 13.89 -7.86 4.75
C PRO A 33 13.33 -8.13 6.15
N ASP A 34 14.02 -8.96 6.95
CA ASP A 34 13.60 -9.29 8.32
C ASP A 34 13.24 -8.04 9.15
N ALA A 35 13.99 -6.93 8.99
CA ALA A 35 13.71 -5.67 9.67
C ALA A 35 12.35 -5.02 9.32
N VAL A 36 11.82 -5.25 8.12
CA VAL A 36 10.49 -4.78 7.71
C VAL A 36 9.40 -5.72 8.22
N ALA A 37 9.68 -7.03 8.24
CA ALA A 37 8.79 -8.00 8.85
C ALA A 37 8.64 -7.76 10.37
N ASP A 38 9.76 -7.54 11.06
CA ASP A 38 9.76 -7.17 12.49
C ASP A 38 8.96 -5.88 12.75
N ALA A 39 9.06 -4.88 11.86
CA ALA A 39 8.30 -3.64 11.95
C ALA A 39 6.81 -3.82 11.63
N ALA A 40 6.43 -4.84 10.85
CA ALA A 40 5.02 -5.17 10.61
C ALA A 40 4.36 -5.79 11.85
N ASP A 41 5.15 -6.43 12.71
CA ASP A 41 4.72 -6.91 14.03
C ASP A 41 4.69 -5.78 15.10
N GLU A 42 5.20 -4.59 14.81
CA GLU A 42 5.11 -3.42 15.70
C GLU A 42 3.72 -2.77 15.63
N GLU A 43 3.12 -2.54 16.81
CA GLU A 43 1.84 -1.84 16.92
C GLU A 43 2.08 -0.32 16.88
N PHE A 44 1.50 0.34 15.88
CA PHE A 44 1.49 1.80 15.77
C PHE A 44 0.26 2.35 16.48
N PRO A 45 0.40 3.07 17.61
CA PRO A 45 -0.74 3.66 18.29
C PRO A 45 -1.35 4.79 17.44
N ASP A 46 -2.67 4.97 17.54
CA ASP A 46 -3.34 6.17 17.00
C ASP A 46 -2.74 7.42 17.66
N ASP A 47 -2.10 8.26 16.84
CA ASP A 47 -1.36 9.42 17.27
C ASP A 47 -1.53 10.56 16.25
N GLU A 48 -2.49 11.43 16.53
CA GLU A 48 -2.79 12.59 15.70
C GLU A 48 -1.61 13.57 15.60
N GLU A 49 -0.79 13.71 16.65
CA GLU A 49 0.34 14.64 16.64
C GLU A 49 1.42 14.17 15.68
N VAL A 50 1.78 12.89 15.75
CA VAL A 50 2.75 12.27 14.83
C VAL A 50 2.22 12.30 13.39
N ARG A 51 0.94 11.93 13.19
CA ARG A 51 0.29 11.98 11.87
C ARG A 51 0.31 13.39 11.28
N ALA A 52 -0.07 14.40 12.04
CA ALA A 52 -0.07 15.79 11.60
C ALA A 52 1.34 16.28 11.26
N PHE A 53 2.33 15.95 12.10
CA PHE A 53 3.73 16.31 11.87
C PHE A 53 4.28 15.69 10.57
N LEU A 54 4.05 14.40 10.35
CA LEU A 54 4.46 13.73 9.11
C LEU A 54 3.80 14.35 7.88
N ARG A 55 2.53 14.77 7.98
CA ARG A 55 1.81 15.45 6.89
C ARG A 55 2.34 16.87 6.63
N GLU A 56 2.75 17.59 7.66
CA GLU A 56 3.43 18.88 7.52
C GLU A 56 4.75 18.72 6.76
N VAL A 57 5.59 17.78 7.17
CA VAL A 57 6.86 17.47 6.49
C VAL A 57 6.60 17.02 5.05
N ALA A 58 5.58 16.17 4.83
CA ALA A 58 5.18 15.72 3.49
C ALA A 58 4.78 16.89 2.58
N ALA A 59 4.14 17.92 3.12
CA ALA A 59 3.79 19.14 2.38
C ALA A 59 5.03 20.00 2.08
N ASP A 60 5.94 20.16 3.04
CA ASP A 60 7.15 20.98 2.90
C ASP A 60 8.11 20.43 1.84
N VAL A 61 8.34 19.11 1.81
CA VAL A 61 9.26 18.50 0.84
C VAL A 61 8.68 18.39 -0.58
N ARG A 62 7.39 18.71 -0.77
CA ARG A 62 6.69 18.53 -2.05
C ARG A 62 7.05 19.61 -3.07
N GLY A 63 8.09 19.35 -3.85
CA GLY A 63 8.47 20.15 -5.02
C GLY A 63 7.87 19.67 -6.35
N ASP A 64 8.39 20.20 -7.46
CA ASP A 64 7.90 19.89 -8.82
C ASP A 64 8.48 18.60 -9.44
N SER A 65 9.58 18.09 -8.91
CA SER A 65 10.21 16.88 -9.45
C SER A 65 9.38 15.63 -9.17
N SER A 66 9.58 14.59 -9.98
CA SER A 66 8.91 13.30 -9.76
C SER A 66 9.32 12.69 -8.43
N GLU A 67 10.59 12.88 -8.05
CA GLU A 67 11.22 12.43 -6.81
C GLU A 67 10.61 13.12 -5.58
N SER A 68 10.45 14.44 -5.61
CA SER A 68 9.87 15.18 -4.49
C SER A 68 8.39 14.83 -4.28
N LYS A 69 7.64 14.65 -5.37
CA LYS A 69 6.25 14.19 -5.32
C LYS A 69 6.15 12.77 -4.77
N GLN A 70 7.05 11.88 -5.16
CA GLN A 70 7.10 10.52 -4.65
C GLN A 70 7.44 10.49 -3.15
N LEU A 71 8.44 11.26 -2.72
CA LEU A 71 8.81 11.34 -1.30
C LEU A 71 7.65 11.86 -0.44
N SER A 72 7.00 12.92 -0.90
CA SER A 72 5.78 13.46 -0.25
C SER A 72 4.70 12.37 -0.12
N ALA A 73 4.41 11.63 -1.20
CA ALA A 73 3.40 10.57 -1.19
C ALA A 73 3.75 9.43 -0.21
N ILE A 74 5.04 9.04 -0.11
CA ILE A 74 5.48 8.03 0.85
C ILE A 74 5.25 8.52 2.28
N LEU A 75 5.58 9.78 2.59
CA LEU A 75 5.37 10.34 3.93
C LEU A 75 3.89 10.41 4.31
N TYR A 76 2.99 10.70 3.37
CA TYR A 76 1.55 10.57 3.61
C TYR A 76 1.17 9.13 3.96
N ARG A 77 1.62 8.12 3.20
CA ARG A 77 1.31 6.71 3.47
C ARG A 77 1.88 6.23 4.81
N VAL A 78 3.05 6.74 5.22
CA VAL A 78 3.63 6.49 6.55
C VAL A 78 2.83 7.17 7.64
N SER A 79 2.26 8.37 7.40
CA SER A 79 1.41 9.06 8.37
C SER A 79 0.15 8.26 8.70
N ASP A 80 -0.37 7.50 7.74
CA ASP A 80 -1.56 6.67 7.91
C ASP A 80 -1.31 5.51 8.90
N LEU A 81 -0.05 5.14 9.19
CA LEU A 81 0.26 4.12 10.21
C LEU A 81 -0.21 4.53 11.61
N TYR A 82 -0.33 5.83 11.84
CA TYR A 82 -0.75 6.42 13.12
C TYR A 82 -2.23 6.82 13.12
N ASP A 83 -3.03 6.22 12.24
CA ASP A 83 -4.48 6.38 12.18
C ASP A 83 -5.13 5.01 12.22
N SER A 84 -5.82 4.67 13.31
CA SER A 84 -6.43 3.34 13.45
C SER A 84 -7.59 3.09 12.49
N ASP A 85 -8.14 4.14 11.88
CA ASP A 85 -9.18 4.01 10.86
C ASP A 85 -8.59 3.75 9.45
N GLU A 86 -7.28 3.94 9.26
CA GLU A 86 -6.59 3.69 8.00
C GLU A 86 -6.04 2.25 7.93
N GLN A 87 -6.34 1.57 6.83
CA GLN A 87 -5.78 0.24 6.56
C GLN A 87 -4.43 0.41 5.84
N THR A 88 -3.34 0.48 6.60
CA THR A 88 -1.98 0.55 6.06
C THR A 88 -1.00 -0.28 6.91
N SER A 89 0.09 -0.74 6.32
CA SER A 89 1.14 -1.47 7.03
C SER A 89 2.54 -1.11 6.51
N PRO A 90 3.60 -1.27 7.33
CA PRO A 90 4.97 -1.04 6.88
C PRO A 90 5.38 -1.92 5.70
N GLU A 91 4.92 -3.17 5.68
CA GLU A 91 5.14 -4.10 4.57
C GLU A 91 4.51 -3.60 3.27
N GLU A 92 3.26 -3.16 3.32
CA GLU A 92 2.57 -2.63 2.14
C GLU A 92 3.28 -1.40 1.58
N ILE A 93 3.70 -0.49 2.45
CA ILE A 93 4.50 0.68 2.08
C ILE A 93 5.80 0.24 1.39
N TYR A 94 6.52 -0.72 1.97
CA TYR A 94 7.77 -1.25 1.43
C TYR A 94 7.58 -1.88 0.04
N LEU A 95 6.59 -2.74 -0.13
CA LEU A 95 6.29 -3.42 -1.39
C LEU A 95 5.93 -2.42 -2.49
N ASN A 96 5.10 -1.41 -2.17
CA ASN A 96 4.76 -0.33 -3.08
C ASN A 96 6.00 0.44 -3.56
N VAL A 97 6.88 0.87 -2.63
CA VAL A 97 8.10 1.61 -2.99
C VAL A 97 9.06 0.75 -3.81
N ARG A 98 9.28 -0.50 -3.40
CA ARG A 98 10.13 -1.46 -4.12
C ARG A 98 9.63 -1.68 -5.54
N HIS A 99 8.33 -1.85 -5.71
CA HIS A 99 7.71 -2.04 -7.02
C HIS A 99 7.95 -0.83 -7.94
N ILE A 100 7.77 0.40 -7.43
CA ILE A 100 8.01 1.62 -8.22
C ILE A 100 9.49 1.71 -8.64
N MET A 101 10.43 1.39 -7.74
CA MET A 101 11.86 1.43 -8.05
C MET A 101 12.24 0.40 -9.11
N ARG A 102 11.65 -0.82 -9.05
CA ARG A 102 11.85 -1.85 -10.08
C ARG A 102 11.38 -1.37 -11.45
N ILE A 103 10.17 -0.81 -11.53
CA ILE A 103 9.65 -0.24 -12.79
C ILE A 103 10.53 0.90 -13.31
N LYS A 104 10.99 1.81 -12.44
CA LYS A 104 11.90 2.89 -12.83
C LYS A 104 13.23 2.34 -13.37
N ALA A 105 13.77 1.28 -12.75
CA ALA A 105 15.01 0.64 -13.19
C ALA A 105 14.88 -0.07 -14.55
N GLU A 106 13.71 -0.61 -14.86
CA GLU A 106 13.41 -1.30 -16.12
C GLU A 106 13.08 -0.36 -17.30
N GLY A 107 13.10 0.96 -17.09
CA GLY A 107 12.84 1.97 -18.14
C GLY A 107 11.43 2.56 -18.14
N GLY A 108 10.61 2.24 -17.14
CA GLY A 108 9.23 2.73 -17.00
C GLY A 108 8.18 1.93 -17.78
N LEU A 109 6.90 2.16 -17.49
CA LEU A 109 5.71 1.45 -18.06
C LEU A 109 5.51 1.58 -19.59
N ARG A 110 6.49 2.09 -20.34
CA ARG A 110 6.37 2.37 -21.78
C ARG A 110 7.39 1.54 -22.56
N ARG A 111 6.90 0.45 -23.14
CA ARG A 111 7.34 0.02 -24.47
C ARG A 111 6.45 0.71 -25.51
#